data_AF-A0A9N9URC3-F1
#
_entry.id   AF-A0A9N9URC3-F1
#
_cell.length_a   1.000
_cell.length_b   1.000
_cell.length_c   1.000
_cell.angle_alpha   90.00
_cell.angle_beta   90.00
_cell.angle_gamma   90.00
#
_symmetry.space_group_name_H-M   'P 1'
#
loop_
_entity.id
_entity.type
_entity.pdbx_description
1 polymer ?
#
loop_
_entity_poly.entity_id
_entity_poly.type
_entity_poly.pdbx_seq_one_letter_code
_entity_poly.pdbx_strand_id
1 'polypeptide(L)' 'MPVEECRIQCRHIKNPQSLVRNLQIFCSKNNIEIQSLEMRNDEYIIGIRRLHTWRVSKAQPIRNK' A
#
# COMPACT_ATOMS: atom_id res chain seq x y z
N MET A 1 0.49 15.29 0.97
CA MET A 1 -0.28 14.29 0.20
C MET A 1 -1.42 13.82 1.09
N PRO A 2 -2.67 13.89 0.64
CA PRO A 2 -3.82 13.45 1.44
C PRO A 2 -3.76 11.94 1.68
N VAL A 3 -4.25 11.51 2.85
CA VAL A 3 -4.46 10.10 3.17
C VAL A 3 -5.75 9.67 2.46
N GLU A 4 -5.68 8.59 1.69
CA GLU A 4 -6.86 7.98 1.05
C GLU A 4 -7.36 6.84 1.94
N GLU A 5 -8.68 6.66 2.01
CA GLU A 5 -9.28 5.54 2.73
C GLU A 5 -9.87 4.53 1.74
N CYS A 6 -9.57 3.26 1.96
CA CYS A 6 -10.14 2.16 1.21
C CYS A 6 -10.98 1.29 2.15
N ARG A 7 -12.14 0.82 1.70
CA ARG A 7 -13.06 0.01 2.51
C ARG A 7 -13.29 -1.35 1.87
N ILE A 8 -13.20 -2.40 2.68
CA ILE A 8 -13.45 -3.77 2.24
C ILE A 8 -14.42 -4.42 3.22
N GLN A 9 -15.57 -4.87 2.72
CA GLN A 9 -16.56 -5.55 3.55
C GLN A 9 -16.04 -6.92 4.02
N CYS A 10 -16.20 -7.21 5.31
CA CYS A 10 -15.76 -8.45 5.95
C CYS A 10 -16.32 -9.70 5.26
N ARG A 11 -17.53 -9.62 4.68
CA ARG A 11 -18.14 -10.73 3.92
C ARG A 11 -17.30 -11.20 2.72
N HIS A 12 -16.42 -10.35 2.18
CA HIS A 12 -15.50 -10.72 1.09
C HIS A 12 -14.17 -11.28 1.60
N ILE A 13 -13.93 -11.24 2.91
CA ILE A 13 -12.69 -11.69 3.55
C ILE A 13 -12.90 -13.06 4.18
N LYS A 14 -12.43 -14.10 3.49
CA LYS A 14 -12.48 -15.48 4.02
C LYS A 14 -11.43 -15.74 5.12
N ASN A 15 -10.29 -15.05 5.04
CA ASN A 15 -9.19 -15.19 6.01
C ASN A 15 -8.51 -13.83 6.23
N PRO A 16 -8.51 -13.28 7.46
CA PRO A 16 -7.87 -12.00 7.79
C PRO A 16 -6.36 -11.97 7.54
N GLN A 17 -5.65 -13.09 7.76
CA GLN A 17 -4.20 -13.16 7.53
C GLN A 17 -3.87 -13.04 6.03
N SER A 18 -4.70 -13.65 5.19
CA SER A 18 -4.58 -13.52 3.73
C SER A 18 -4.85 -12.11 3.25
N LEU A 19 -5.78 -11.39 3.89
CA LEU A 19 -6.05 -9.98 3.58
C LEU A 19 -4.80 -9.13 3.80
N VAL A 20 -4.16 -9.22 4.97
CA VAL A 20 -2.96 -8.44 5.28
C VAL A 20 -1.85 -8.72 4.27
N ARG A 21 -1.61 -10.00 3.95
CA ARG A 21 -0.60 -10.39 2.96
C ARG A 21 -0.91 -9.82 1.57
N ASN A 22 -2.16 -9.90 1.12
CA ASN A 22 -2.58 -9.38 -0.18
C ASN A 22 -2.45 -7.85 -0.24
N LEU A 23 -2.81 -7.15 0.84
CA LEU A 23 -2.65 -5.71 0.94
C LEU A 23 -1.19 -5.30 0.87
N GLN A 24 -0.29 -5.98 1.59
CA GLN A 24 1.15 -5.72 1.52
C GLN A 24 1.70 -5.90 0.11
N ILE A 25 1.34 -6.99 -0.58
CA ILE A 25 1.76 -7.26 -1.97
C ILE A 25 1.23 -6.17 -2.91
N PHE A 26 -0.05 -5.82 -2.80
CA PHE A 26 -0.66 -4.78 -3.62
C PHE A 26 -0.01 -3.42 -3.40
N CYS A 27 0.22 -3.05 -2.14
CA CYS A 27 0.79 -1.76 -1.77
C CYS A 27 2.23 -1.63 -2.27
N SER A 28 3.05 -2.68 -2.10
CA SER A 28 4.42 -2.73 -2.62
C SER A 28 4.48 -2.53 -4.14
N LYS A 29 3.59 -3.18 -4.91
CA LYS A 29 3.56 -3.06 -6.37
C LYS A 29 3.15 -1.68 -6.88
N ASN A 30 2.31 -0.98 -6.12
CA ASN A 30 1.74 0.30 -6.54
C ASN A 30 2.42 1.52 -5.91
N ASN A 31 3.52 1.33 -5.17
CA ASN A 31 4.16 2.39 -4.37
C ASN A 31 3.15 3.06 -3.41
N ILE A 32 2.37 2.23 -2.73
CA ILE A 32 1.42 2.66 -1.72
C ILE A 32 1.95 2.19 -0.37
N GLU A 33 1.79 3.02 0.65
CA GLU A 33 2.09 2.71 2.04
C GLU A 33 0.78 2.60 2.82
N ILE A 34 0.64 1.56 3.64
CA ILE A 34 -0.49 1.42 4.56
C ILE A 34 -0.16 2.20 5.82
N GLN A 35 -1.00 3.17 6.16
CA GLN A 35 -0.87 4.03 7.34
C GLN A 35 -1.66 3.47 8.53
N SER A 36 -2.85 2.91 8.26
CA SER A 36 -3.69 2.30 9.28
C SER A 36 -4.51 1.15 8.70
N LEU A 37 -4.86 0.19 9.56
CA LEU A 37 -5.77 -0.90 9.25
C LEU A 37 -6.67 -1.12 10.46
N GLU A 38 -7.95 -0.85 10.31
CA GLU A 38 -8.95 -0.96 11.36
C GLU A 38 -10.16 -1.74 10.87
N MET A 39 -10.85 -2.43 11.79
CA MET A 39 -12.13 -3.07 11.49
C MET A 39 -13.24 -2.31 12.22
N ARG A 40 -14.24 -1.80 11.50
CA ARG A 40 -15.40 -1.10 12.05
C ARG A 40 -16.65 -1.51 11.28
N ASN A 41 -17.74 -1.81 11.99
CA ASN A 41 -19.06 -2.11 11.39
C ASN A 41 -19.01 -3.14 10.24
N ASP A 42 -18.34 -4.28 10.43
CA ASP A 42 -18.13 -5.31 9.41
C ASP A 42 -17.41 -4.84 8.13
N GLU A 43 -16.61 -3.79 8.24
CA GLU A 43 -15.72 -3.33 7.18
C GLU A 43 -14.28 -3.17 7.69
N TYR A 44 -13.32 -3.59 6.88
CA TYR A 44 -11.92 -3.21 7.04
C TYR A 44 -11.72 -1.85 6.38
N ILE A 45 -11.32 -0.88 7.20
CA ILE A 45 -10.94 0.47 6.79
C ILE A 45 -9.42 0.51 6.73
N ILE A 46 -8.88 0.80 5.55
CA ILE A 46 -7.45 0.83 5.28
C ILE A 46 -7.08 2.27 4.92
N GLY A 47 -6.31 2.91 5.80
CA GLY A 47 -5.69 4.19 5.49
C GLY A 47 -4.46 3.95 4.62
N ILE A 48 -4.42 4.54 3.44
CA ILE A 48 -3.30 4.42 2.51
C ILE A 48 -2.72 5.78 2.14
N ARG A 49 -1.43 5.77 1.82
CA ARG A 49 -0.69 6.93 1.31
C ARG A 49 0.06 6.53 0.06
N ARG A 50 -0.18 7.21 -1.06
CA ARG A 50 0.63 7.03 -2.26
C ARG A 50 2.01 7.64 -2.05
N LEU A 51 3.05 6.82 -2.20
CA LEU A 51 4.42 7.28 -2.25
C LEU A 51 4.66 7.81 -3.66
N HIS A 52 4.85 9.13 -3.80
CA HIS A 52 5.37 9.68 -5.03
C HIS A 52 6.76 9.08 -5.23
N THR A 53 6.90 8.20 -6.23
CA THR A 53 8.21 7.83 -6.70
C THR A 53 8.83 9.08 -7.29
N TRP A 54 9.72 9.70 -6.54
CA TRP A 54 10.80 10.43 -7.17
C TRP A 54 11.57 9.33 -7.89
N ARG A 55 11.22 9.09 -9.17
CA ARG A 55 12.14 8.44 -10.09
C ARG A 55 13.39 9.30 -10.03
N VAL A 56 14.35 8.90 -9.22
CA VAL A 56 15.72 9.35 -9.37
C VAL A 56 16.12 8.79 -10.72
N SER A 57 15.96 9.61 -11.76
CA SER A 57 16.54 9.34 -13.07
C SER A 57 18.01 9.02 -12.83
N LYS A 58 18.43 7.85 -13.31
CA LYS A 58 19.77 7.30 -13.18
C LYS A 58 20.83 8.37 -13.45
N ALA A 59 21.81 8.49 -12.58
CA ALA A 59 23.15 8.87 -12.98
C ALA A 59 24.10 7.79 -12.46
N GLN A 60 24.40 6.80 -13.31
CA GLN A 60 25.61 6.01 -13.10
C GLN A 60 26.78 6.98 -13.23
N PRO A 61 27.69 7.12 -12.25
CA PRO A 61 28.95 7.78 -12.53
C PRO A 61 29.72 6.88 -13.50
N ILE A 62 30.00 7.44 -14.67
CA ILE A 62 30.87 6.88 -15.69
C ILE A 62 32.20 6.53 -15.00
N ARG A 63 32.60 5.26 -15.13
CA ARG A 63 33.93 4.76 -14.74
C ARG A 63 34.97 5.55 -15.53
N ASN A 64 35.71 6.44 -14.87
CA ASN A 64 36.88 7.05 -15.48
C ASN A 64 38.07 6.09 -15.39
N LYS A 65 38.77 6.03 -16.54
CA LYS A 65 39.96 5.26 -16.92
C LYS A 65 40.94 4.91 -15.80
#